data_AF-A0A090VA70-F1
#
_entry.id   AF-A0A090VA70-F1
#
_cell.length_a   1.000
_cell.length_b   1.000
_cell.length_c   1.000
_cell.angle_alpha   90.00
_cell.angle_beta   90.00
_cell.angle_gamma   90.00
#
_symmetry.space_group_name_H-M   'P 1'
#
loop_
_entity.id
_entity.type
_entity.pdbx_description
1 polymer ?
#
loop_
_entity_poly.entity_id
_entity_poly.type
_entity_poly.pdbx_seq_one_letter_code
_entity_poly.pdbx_strand_id
1 'polypeptide(L)' 'MLSKILKLAITFTSEVFGTLILTVTIFGIFYTGFTNEGIMQIVGPLIVLAGGIAVYVVIMLIAHKLDKTR' A
#
# COMPACT_ATOMS: atom_id res chain seq x y z
N MET A 1 -1.34 9.85 -29.96
CA MET A 1 -0.57 10.39 -28.82
C MET A 1 -1.29 10.23 -27.48
N LEU A 2 -2.63 10.37 -27.43
CA LEU A 2 -3.47 10.17 -26.25
C LEU A 2 -3.21 8.85 -25.48
N SER A 3 -3.07 7.72 -26.20
CA SER A 3 -2.79 6.41 -25.60
C SER A 3 -1.45 6.34 -24.83
N LYS A 4 -0.41 7.08 -25.28
CA LYS A 4 0.88 7.14 -24.56
C LYS A 4 0.76 7.94 -23.27
N ILE A 5 0.03 9.06 -23.30
CA ILE A 5 -0.21 9.92 -22.12
C ILE A 5 -1.06 9.18 -21.09
N LEU A 6 -2.11 8.48 -21.54
CA LEU A 6 -2.96 7.67 -20.66
C LEU A 6 -2.17 6.55 -19.99
N LYS A 7 -1.32 5.85 -20.75
CA LYS A 7 -0.46 4.79 -20.22
C LYS A 7 0.53 5.35 -19.18
N LEU A 8 1.11 6.52 -19.45
CA LEU A 8 2.01 7.20 -18.52
C LEU A 8 1.28 7.62 -17.23
N ALA A 9 0.07 8.15 -17.32
CA ALA A 9 -0.73 8.54 -16.15
C ALA A 9 -1.10 7.33 -15.27
N ILE A 10 -1.46 6.20 -15.90
CA ILE A 10 -1.74 4.94 -15.18
C ILE A 10 -0.46 4.41 -14.50
N THR A 11 0.68 4.43 -15.19
CA THR A 11 1.96 4.00 -14.59
C THR A 11 2.35 4.90 -13.43
N PHE A 12 2.30 6.22 -13.61
CA PHE A 12 2.62 7.20 -12.59
C PHE A 12 1.72 7.05 -11.35
N THR A 13 0.41 6.95 -11.54
CA THR A 13 -0.52 6.73 -10.43
C THR A 13 -0.25 5.40 -9.74
N SER A 14 -0.03 4.30 -10.46
CA SER A 14 0.30 3.00 -9.86
C SER A 14 1.57 3.06 -9.00
N GLU A 15 2.59 3.79 -9.45
CA GLU A 15 3.87 3.93 -8.76
C GLU A 15 3.74 4.82 -7.52
N VAL A 16 2.99 5.92 -7.64
CA VAL A 16 2.67 6.81 -6.50
C VAL A 16 1.85 6.06 -5.45
N PHE A 17 0.80 5.34 -5.84
CA PHE A 17 -0.02 4.56 -4.91
C PHE A 17 0.79 3.46 -4.21
N GLY A 18 1.62 2.71 -4.96
CA GLY A 18 2.49 1.69 -4.37
C GLY A 18 3.48 2.29 -3.36
N THR A 19 4.10 3.41 -3.71
CA THR A 19 5.04 4.13 -2.83
C THR A 19 4.34 4.68 -1.60
N LEU A 20 3.14 5.23 -1.73
CA LEU A 20 2.36 5.76 -0.62
C LEU A 20 1.98 4.65 0.37
N ILE A 21 1.54 3.50 -0.12
CA ILE A 21 1.17 2.36 0.75
C ILE A 21 2.39 1.87 1.53
N LEU A 22 3.53 1.72 0.85
CA LEU A 22 4.80 1.35 1.50
C LEU A 22 5.19 2.39 2.55
N THR A 23 5.13 3.67 2.21
CA THR A 23 5.50 4.77 3.11
C THR A 23 4.60 4.78 4.34
N VAL A 24 3.28 4.71 4.17
CA VAL A 24 2.32 4.68 5.29
C VAL A 24 2.51 3.44 6.16
N THR A 25 2.79 2.28 5.56
CA THR A 25 3.03 1.04 6.30
C THR A 25 4.29 1.15 7.15
N ILE A 26 5.40 1.60 6.56
CA ILE A 26 6.68 1.75 7.26
C ILE A 26 6.57 2.81 8.36
N PHE A 27 6.02 3.99 8.04
CA PHE A 27 5.82 5.05 9.04
C PHE A 27 4.87 4.61 10.14
N GLY A 28 3.79 3.89 9.83
CA GLY A 28 2.85 3.39 10.83
C GLY A 28 3.49 2.34 11.75
N ILE A 29 4.36 1.47 11.22
CA ILE A 29 5.16 0.53 12.01
C ILE A 29 6.04 1.28 13.01
N PHE A 30 6.80 2.27 12.55
CA PHE A 30 7.64 3.05 13.44
C PHE A 30 6.82 3.86 14.43
N TYR A 31 5.78 4.55 13.97
CA TYR A 31 4.90 5.33 14.81
C TYR A 31 4.34 4.49 15.96
N THR A 32 3.70 3.36 15.65
CA THR A 32 3.12 2.47 16.66
C THR A 32 4.17 1.82 17.57
N GLY A 33 5.38 1.56 17.08
CA GLY A 33 6.49 1.03 17.87
C GLY A 33 7.18 2.06 18.77
N PHE A 34 7.01 3.36 18.50
CA PHE A 34 7.60 4.44 19.31
C PHE A 34 6.58 5.14 20.22
N THR A 35 5.30 5.15 19.85
CA THR A 35 4.25 5.84 20.62
C THR A 35 3.53 4.94 21.62
N ASN A 36 3.52 3.62 21.40
CA ASN A 36 2.84 2.68 22.28
C ASN A 36 3.80 2.11 23.33
N GLU A 37 3.27 1.84 24.51
CA GLU A 37 4.00 1.21 25.61
C GLU A 37 3.57 -0.25 25.83
N GLY A 38 4.43 -1.03 26.50
CA GLY A 38 4.16 -2.41 26.84
C GLY A 38 3.96 -3.31 25.61
N ILE A 39 3.00 -4.23 25.67
CA ILE A 39 2.76 -5.21 24.59
C ILE A 39 2.33 -4.53 23.27
N MET A 40 1.67 -3.37 23.36
CA MET A 40 1.19 -2.61 22.19
C MET A 40 2.33 -2.02 21.36
N GLN A 41 3.54 -1.92 21.93
CA GLN A 41 4.75 -1.54 21.21
C GLN A 41 5.17 -2.58 20.15
N ILE A 42 4.82 -3.85 20.37
CA ILE A 42 5.12 -4.95 19.45
C ILE A 42 3.89 -5.28 18.60
N VAL A 43 2.71 -5.34 19.22
CA VAL A 43 1.46 -5.69 18.55
C VAL A 43 1.02 -4.60 17.56
N GLY A 44 1.22 -3.32 17.90
CA GLY A 44 0.89 -2.19 17.02
C GLY A 44 1.58 -2.28 15.65
N PRO A 45 2.91 -2.40 15.60
CA PRO A 45 3.65 -2.63 14.36
C PRO A 45 3.18 -3.83 13.55
N LEU A 46 2.86 -4.95 14.22
CA LEU A 46 2.37 -6.16 13.56
C LEU A 46 0.99 -5.95 12.92
N ILE A 47 0.10 -5.22 13.59
CA ILE A 47 -1.22 -4.87 13.04
C ILE A 47 -1.05 -3.96 11.82
N VAL A 48 -0.18 -2.96 11.89
CA VAL A 48 0.08 -2.06 10.77
C VAL A 48 0.66 -2.83 9.58
N LEU A 49 1.60 -3.74 9.84
CA LEU A 49 2.18 -4.60 8.81
C LEU A 49 1.10 -5.48 8.14
N ALA A 50 0.26 -6.13 8.95
CA ALA A 50 -0.84 -6.95 8.45
C ALA A 50 -1.84 -6.11 7.63
N GLY A 51 -2.15 -4.90 8.08
CA GLY A 51 -2.99 -3.95 7.37
C GLY A 51 -2.39 -3.51 6.03
N GLY A 52 -1.10 -3.18 6.00
CA GLY A 52 -0.38 -2.82 4.78
C GLY A 52 -0.37 -3.95 3.74
N ILE A 53 -0.14 -5.19 4.20
CA ILE A 53 -0.21 -6.38 3.34
C ILE A 53 -1.64 -6.59 2.82
N ALA A 54 -2.66 -6.48 3.68
CA ALA A 54 -4.05 -6.64 3.28
C ALA A 54 -4.45 -5.62 2.19
N VAL A 55 -4.09 -4.35 2.37
CA VAL A 55 -4.34 -3.29 1.37
C VAL A 55 -3.63 -3.60 0.05
N TYR A 56 -2.37 -4.03 0.11
CA TYR A 56 -1.62 -4.43 -1.08
C TYR A 56 -2.29 -5.59 -1.83
N VAL A 57 -2.69 -6.64 -1.10
CA VAL A 57 -3.39 -7.81 -1.68
C VAL A 57 -4.71 -7.39 -2.33
N VAL A 58 -5.50 -6.53 -1.67
CA VAL A 58 -6.76 -6.02 -2.25
C VAL A 58 -6.52 -5.28 -3.56
N ILE A 59 -5.51 -4.41 -3.61
CA ILE A 59 -5.16 -3.68 -4.83
C ILE A 59 -4.67 -4.63 -5.92
N MET A 60 -3.86 -5.63 -5.57
CA MET A 60 -3.42 -6.67 -6.50
C MET A 60 -4.61 -7.45 -7.08
N LEU A 61 -5.58 -7.84 -6.25
CA LEU A 61 -6.78 -8.55 -6.68
C LEU A 61 -7.66 -7.69 -7.60
N ILE A 62 -7.81 -6.39 -7.28
CA ILE A 62 -8.52 -5.43 -8.12
C ILE A 62 -7.82 -5.29 -9.47
N ALA A 63 -6.50 -5.10 -9.47
CA ALA A 63 -5.70 -4.96 -10.69
C ALA A 63 -5.81 -6.23 -11.57
N HIS A 64 -5.71 -7.41 -10.97
CA HIS A 64 -5.84 -8.68 -11.69
C HIS A 64 -7.24 -8.90 -12.26
N LYS A 65 -8.31 -8.49 -11.56
CA LYS A 65 -9.67 -8.51 -12.12
C LYS A 65 -9.83 -7.52 -13.27
N LEU A 66 -9.23 -6.34 -13.16
CA LEU A 66 -9.28 -5.31 -14.20
C LEU A 66 -8.59 -5.79 -15.48
N ASP A 67 -7.45 -6.47 -15.33
CA ASP A 67 -6.69 -7.04 -16.45
C ASP A 67 -7.46 -8.17 -17.15
N LYS A 68 -8.16 -9.04 -16.40
CA LYS A 68 -8.99 -10.11 -16.96
C LYS A 68 -10.27 -9.63 -17.67
N THR A 69 -10.67 -8.38 -17.45
CA THR A 69 -11.87 -7.76 -18.05
C THR A 69 -11.55 -6.99 -19.34
N ARG A 70 -10.27 -6.77 -19.63
CA ARG A 70 -9.79 -6.06 -20.82
C ARG A 70 -9.41 -7.03 -21.94
#